data_AF-A0AAD7FIG6-F1
#
_entry.id   AF-A0AAD7FIG6-F1
#
_cell.length_a   1.000
_cell.length_b   1.000
_cell.length_c   1.000
_cell.angle_alpha   90.00
_cell.angle_beta   90.00
_cell.angle_gamma   90.00
#
_symmetry.space_group_name_H-M   'P 1'
#
loop_
_entity.id
_entity.type
_entity.pdbx_description
1 polymer ?
#
loop_
_entity_poly.entity_id
_entity_poly.type
_entity_poly.pdbx_seq_one_letter_code
_entity_poly.pdbx_strand_id
1 'polypeptide(L)'
;LFTAFNMVQRRALLLRTHLKVKCSSFDHIAAQFGTVSPSVVHIISERVANGDSVTANTPEERRVLRLMKEVSIINSHVPGSAQSKLIMRNQIRALMVEKGMPSFYLTINPADVYSPLLKFLAGDEIDLDALAPKDVPSYVDQATTIAKNPAVAARFFNVYMKAFI
;
A
#
# COMPACT_ATOMS: atom_id res chain seq x y z
N LEU A 1 -5.89 7.21 11.11
CA LEU A 1 -4.76 6.26 10.82
C LEU A 1 -4.06 6.49 9.47
N PHE A 2 -4.83 6.65 8.38
CA PHE A 2 -4.30 6.61 7.00
C PHE A 2 -3.20 7.62 6.71
N THR A 3 -3.26 8.83 7.27
CA THR A 3 -2.23 9.87 7.07
C THR A 3 -0.85 9.40 7.57
N ALA A 4 -0.78 8.89 8.80
CA ALA A 4 0.47 8.36 9.37
C ALA A 4 0.98 7.15 8.58
N PHE A 5 0.08 6.24 8.20
CA PHE A 5 0.43 5.07 7.40
C PHE A 5 0.98 5.47 6.03
N ASN A 6 0.35 6.41 5.34
CA ASN A 6 0.80 6.95 4.05
C ASN A 6 2.19 7.58 4.17
N MET A 7 2.47 8.32 5.24
CA MET A 7 3.82 8.87 5.49
C MET A 7 4.87 7.76 5.62
N VAL A 8 4.58 6.72 6.41
CA VAL A 8 5.48 5.57 6.58
C VAL A 8 5.68 4.84 5.24
N GLN A 9 4.61 4.59 4.50
CA GLN A 9 4.68 3.96 3.19
C GLN A 9 5.53 4.78 2.21
N ARG A 10 5.30 6.09 2.11
CA ARG A 10 6.09 6.98 1.23
C ARG A 10 7.56 6.99 1.62
N ARG A 11 7.88 7.02 2.92
CA ARG A 11 9.27 6.96 3.39
C ARG A 11 9.93 5.62 3.04
N ALA A 12 9.22 4.51 3.23
CA ALA A 12 9.71 3.17 2.87
C ALA A 12 9.90 3.05 1.36
N LEU A 13 8.97 3.57 0.56
CA LEU A 13 9.07 3.64 -0.90
C LEU A 13 10.32 4.43 -1.31
N LEU A 14 10.48 5.67 -0.83
CA LEU A 14 11.60 6.54 -1.18
C LEU A 14 12.94 5.90 -0.84
N LEU A 15 13.06 5.29 0.36
CA LEU A 15 14.28 4.59 0.76
C LEU A 15 14.58 3.41 -0.17
N ARG A 16 13.58 2.57 -0.45
CA ARG A 16 13.76 1.38 -1.31
C ARG A 16 14.10 1.79 -2.75
N THR A 17 13.44 2.81 -3.29
CA THR A 17 13.77 3.37 -4.60
C THR A 17 15.19 3.93 -4.63
N HIS A 18 15.59 4.69 -3.61
CA HIS A 18 16.96 5.22 -3.51
C HIS A 18 18.03 4.12 -3.50
N LEU A 19 17.83 3.07 -2.70
CA LEU A 19 18.75 1.93 -2.64
C LEU A 19 18.77 1.15 -3.97
N LYS A 20 17.66 1.08 -4.69
CA LYS A 20 17.57 0.37 -5.97
C LYS A 20 18.22 1.13 -7.12
N VAL A 21 18.09 2.46 -7.17
CA VAL A 21 18.79 3.29 -8.17
C VAL A 21 20.31 3.20 -8.00
N LYS A 22 20.80 3.00 -6.78
CA LYS A 22 22.23 2.79 -6.49
C LYS A 22 22.72 1.35 -6.74
N CYS A 23 21.84 0.45 -7.18
CA CYS A 23 22.23 -0.94 -7.45
C CYS A 23 22.99 -1.03 -8.77
N SER A 24 24.05 -1.83 -8.82
CA SER A 24 24.89 -2.01 -10.02
C SER A 24 24.13 -2.54 -11.24
N SER A 25 22.98 -3.19 -11.05
CA SER A 25 22.13 -3.64 -12.14
C SER A 25 21.24 -2.55 -12.74
N PHE A 26 21.09 -1.40 -12.08
CA PHE A 26 20.19 -0.33 -12.54
C PHE A 26 20.60 0.23 -13.89
N ASP A 27 21.88 0.60 -14.05
CA ASP A 27 22.39 1.17 -15.30
C ASP A 27 22.24 0.19 -16.47
N HIS A 28 22.48 -1.09 -16.21
CA HIS A 28 22.29 -2.14 -17.20
C HIS A 28 20.83 -2.26 -17.65
N ILE A 29 19.90 -2.31 -16.69
CA ILE A 29 18.46 -2.44 -16.98
C ILE A 29 17.93 -1.18 -17.67
N ALA A 30 18.37 0.01 -17.25
CA ALA A 30 17.99 1.28 -17.87
C ALA A 30 18.48 1.36 -19.33
N ALA A 31 19.73 0.97 -19.58
CA ALA A 31 20.28 0.89 -20.93
C ALA A 31 19.49 -0.12 -21.79
N GLN A 32 19.18 -1.31 -21.26
CA GLN A 32 18.35 -2.28 -21.97
C GLN A 32 16.95 -1.74 -22.25
N PHE A 33 16.32 -1.07 -21.30
CA PHE A 33 15.00 -0.46 -21.48
C PHE A 33 14.97 0.51 -22.66
N GLY A 34 16.02 1.32 -22.84
CA GLY A 34 16.16 2.23 -23.98
C GLY A 34 16.32 1.55 -25.35
N THR A 35 16.70 0.27 -25.38
CA THR A 35 16.88 -0.49 -26.63
C THR A 35 15.61 -1.23 -27.09
N VAL A 36 14.56 -1.25 -26.28
CA VAL A 36 13.36 -2.02 -26.58
C VAL A 36 12.39 -1.20 -27.43
N SER A 37 11.86 -1.82 -28.49
CA SER A 37 10.82 -1.21 -29.33
C SER A 37 9.49 -1.07 -28.59
N PRO A 38 8.87 0.14 -28.57
CA PRO A 38 7.57 0.36 -27.94
C PRO A 38 6.44 -0.50 -28.50
N SER A 39 6.47 -0.81 -29.81
CA SER A 39 5.45 -1.64 -30.44
C SER A 39 5.47 -3.07 -29.92
N VAL A 40 6.66 -3.64 -29.70
CA VAL A 40 6.82 -4.99 -29.14
C VAL A 40 6.38 -5.04 -27.68
N VAL A 41 6.66 -3.99 -26.90
CA VAL A 41 6.15 -3.87 -25.51
C VAL A 41 4.64 -3.87 -25.49
N HIS A 42 4.00 -3.14 -26.40
CA HIS A 42 2.54 -3.09 -26.48
C HIS A 42 1.93 -4.46 -26.80
N ILE A 43 2.45 -5.14 -27.83
CA ILE A 43 2.01 -6.50 -28.23
C ILE A 43 2.14 -7.47 -27.06
N ILE A 44 3.30 -7.49 -26.39
CA ILE A 44 3.52 -8.38 -25.25
C ILE A 44 2.60 -8.01 -24.08
N SER A 45 2.35 -6.73 -23.83
CA SER A 45 1.46 -6.29 -22.75
C SER A 45 0.01 -6.73 -23.00
N GLU A 46 -0.49 -6.65 -24.23
CA GLU A 46 -1.81 -7.18 -24.59
C GLU A 46 -1.89 -8.70 -24.42
N ARG A 47 -0.87 -9.44 -24.88
CA ARG A 47 -0.82 -10.90 -24.69
C ARG A 47 -0.85 -11.28 -23.21
N VAL A 48 -0.04 -10.61 -22.39
CA VAL A 48 0.00 -10.82 -20.93
C VAL A 48 -1.35 -10.48 -20.29
N ALA A 49 -2.01 -9.41 -20.73
CA ALA A 49 -3.35 -9.06 -20.26
C ALA A 49 -4.40 -10.13 -20.59
N ASN A 50 -4.26 -10.81 -21.72
CA ASN A 50 -5.09 -11.93 -22.14
C ASN A 50 -4.69 -13.29 -21.51
N GLY A 51 -3.70 -13.30 -20.62
CA GLY A 51 -3.28 -14.48 -19.86
C GLY A 51 -2.08 -15.23 -20.43
N ASP A 52 -1.56 -14.83 -21.60
CA ASP A 52 -0.36 -15.43 -22.17
C ASP A 52 0.89 -14.64 -21.75
N SER A 53 1.61 -15.18 -20.77
CA SER A 53 2.84 -14.60 -20.20
C SER A 53 4.12 -15.38 -20.54
N VAL A 54 4.01 -16.42 -21.37
CA VAL A 54 5.11 -17.36 -21.63
C VAL A 54 5.56 -17.31 -23.08
N THR A 55 4.66 -17.03 -24.02
CA THR A 55 4.97 -17.07 -25.45
C THR A 55 5.95 -15.96 -25.85
N ALA A 56 7.09 -16.39 -26.39
CA ALA A 56 8.18 -15.49 -26.82
C ALA A 56 8.81 -16.04 -28.11
N ASN A 57 8.24 -15.64 -29.24
CA ASN A 57 8.58 -16.19 -30.55
C ASN A 57 9.82 -15.52 -31.13
N THR A 58 10.00 -14.22 -30.87
CA THR A 58 11.15 -13.46 -31.38
C THR A 58 12.19 -13.18 -30.29
N PRO A 59 13.47 -12.93 -30.67
CA PRO A 59 14.50 -12.50 -29.72
C PRO A 59 14.14 -11.20 -28.98
N GLU A 60 13.41 -10.29 -29.64
CA GLU A 60 12.93 -9.04 -29.07
C GLU A 60 11.82 -9.29 -28.04
N GLU A 61 10.84 -10.15 -28.35
CA GLU A 61 9.80 -10.55 -27.40
C GLU A 61 10.40 -11.19 -26.14
N ARG A 62 11.40 -12.07 -26.30
CA ARG A 62 12.14 -12.67 -25.16
C ARG A 62 12.83 -11.62 -24.31
N ARG A 63 13.38 -10.57 -24.94
CA ARG A 63 14.03 -9.45 -24.24
C ARG A 63 13.02 -8.62 -23.46
N VAL A 64 11.87 -8.30 -24.06
CA VAL A 64 10.76 -7.60 -23.39
C VAL A 64 10.29 -8.37 -22.17
N LEU A 65 10.00 -9.67 -22.30
CA LEU A 65 9.52 -10.49 -21.19
C LEU A 65 10.55 -10.60 -20.05
N ARG A 66 11.84 -10.73 -20.39
CA ARG A 66 12.92 -10.70 -19.40
C ARG A 66 12.97 -9.38 -18.66
N LEU A 67 12.92 -8.27 -19.39
CA LEU A 67 12.94 -6.93 -18.82
C LEU A 67 11.73 -6.68 -17.90
N MET A 68 10.52 -7.09 -18.32
CA MET A 68 9.32 -7.04 -17.50
C MET A 68 9.49 -7.84 -16.20
N LYS A 69 10.09 -9.04 -16.28
CA LYS A 69 10.38 -9.87 -15.11
C LYS A 69 11.38 -9.21 -14.16
N GLU A 70 12.47 -8.63 -14.69
CA GLU A 70 13.47 -7.93 -13.89
C GLU A 70 12.90 -6.70 -13.18
N VAL A 71 12.13 -5.88 -13.89
CA VAL A 71 11.41 -4.72 -13.31
C VAL A 71 10.41 -5.17 -12.24
N SER A 72 9.68 -6.26 -12.50
CA SER A 72 8.74 -6.85 -11.55
C SER A 72 9.43 -7.32 -10.27
N ILE A 73 10.57 -8.01 -10.38
CA ILE A 73 11.39 -8.44 -9.24
C ILE A 73 11.89 -7.24 -8.45
N ILE A 74 12.36 -6.18 -9.11
CA ILE A 74 12.80 -4.95 -8.44
C ILE A 74 11.64 -4.32 -7.65
N ASN A 75 10.44 -4.31 -8.23
CA ASN A 75 9.24 -3.73 -7.63
C ASN A 75 8.60 -4.60 -6.53
N SER A 76 8.96 -5.88 -6.38
CA SER A 76 8.40 -6.77 -5.34
C SER A 76 8.54 -6.23 -3.91
N HIS A 77 9.59 -5.46 -3.67
CA HIS A 77 9.86 -4.85 -2.38
C HIS A 77 9.24 -3.45 -2.26
N VAL A 78 8.59 -2.90 -3.29
CA VAL A 78 7.90 -1.62 -3.15
C VAL A 78 6.54 -1.87 -2.49
N PRO A 79 6.27 -1.31 -1.29
CA PRO A 79 4.96 -1.46 -0.65
C PRO A 79 3.84 -1.01 -1.59
N GLY A 80 2.80 -1.83 -1.75
CA GLY A 80 1.65 -1.53 -2.62
C GLY A 80 1.86 -1.86 -4.11
N SER A 81 3.06 -2.27 -4.53
CA SER A 81 3.29 -2.74 -5.89
C SER A 81 2.44 -3.97 -6.23
N ALA A 82 2.27 -4.25 -7.53
CA ALA A 82 1.55 -5.44 -7.99
C ALA A 82 2.13 -6.73 -7.38
N GLN A 83 3.46 -6.82 -7.32
CA GLN A 83 4.17 -7.96 -6.75
C GLN A 83 4.05 -8.04 -5.23
N SER A 84 4.16 -6.91 -4.52
CA SER A 84 3.93 -6.88 -3.07
C SER A 84 2.52 -7.34 -2.71
N LYS A 85 1.51 -6.95 -3.49
CA LYS A 85 0.12 -7.43 -3.34
C LYS A 85 -0.02 -8.92 -3.60
N LEU A 86 0.68 -9.46 -4.61
CA LEU A 86 0.69 -10.89 -4.90
C LEU A 86 1.32 -11.70 -3.76
N ILE A 87 2.44 -11.21 -3.21
CA ILE A 87 3.09 -11.81 -2.03
C ILE A 87 2.13 -11.83 -0.83
N MET A 88 1.46 -10.71 -0.53
CA MET A 88 0.47 -10.64 0.56
C MET A 88 -0.70 -11.63 0.35
N ARG A 89 -1.20 -11.78 -0.89
CA ARG A 89 -2.23 -12.78 -1.20
C ARG A 89 -1.75 -14.20 -0.94
N ASN A 90 -0.51 -14.52 -1.31
CA ASN A 90 0.06 -15.83 -1.05
C ASN A 90 0.25 -16.08 0.46
N GLN A 91 0.60 -15.06 1.24
CA GLN A 91 0.64 -15.15 2.71
C GLN A 91 -0.75 -15.43 3.30
N ILE A 92 -1.78 -14.72 2.84
CA ILE A 92 -3.17 -14.99 3.27
C ILE A 92 -3.56 -16.44 2.95
N ARG A 93 -3.24 -16.93 1.74
CA ARG A 93 -3.50 -18.34 1.37
C ARG A 93 -2.75 -19.32 2.28
N ALA A 94 -1.49 -19.05 2.58
CA ALA A 94 -0.71 -19.88 3.51
C ALA A 94 -1.34 -19.91 4.91
N LEU A 95 -1.81 -18.76 5.41
CA LEU A 95 -2.53 -18.68 6.68
C LEU A 95 -3.84 -19.46 6.64
N MET A 96 -4.58 -19.47 5.53
CA MET A 96 -5.79 -20.31 5.41
C MET A 96 -5.47 -21.80 5.46
N VAL A 97 -4.34 -22.23 4.89
CA VAL A 97 -3.89 -23.63 4.96
C VAL A 97 -3.50 -24.00 6.40
N GLU A 98 -2.82 -23.10 7.10
CA GLU A 98 -2.33 -23.36 8.47
C GLU A 98 -3.42 -23.23 9.55
N LYS A 99 -4.28 -22.21 9.46
CA LYS A 99 -5.27 -21.83 10.48
C LYS A 99 -6.70 -22.20 10.12
N GLY A 100 -6.92 -22.75 8.93
CA GLY A 100 -8.24 -23.01 8.39
C GLY A 100 -8.83 -21.81 7.63
N MET A 101 -9.87 -22.08 6.84
CA MET A 101 -10.55 -21.06 6.05
C MET A 101 -11.41 -20.18 6.97
N PRO A 102 -11.32 -18.84 6.89
CA PRO A 102 -12.18 -17.96 7.66
C PRO A 102 -13.63 -18.07 7.17
N SER A 103 -14.59 -18.10 8.10
CA SER A 103 -16.02 -18.16 7.78
C SER A 103 -16.58 -16.83 7.27
N PHE A 104 -15.98 -15.71 7.67
CA PHE A 104 -16.34 -14.37 7.20
C PHE A 104 -15.12 -13.46 7.17
N TYR A 105 -15.15 -12.46 6.27
CA TYR A 105 -14.17 -11.39 6.19
C TYR A 105 -14.81 -10.10 6.67
N LEU A 106 -14.23 -9.48 7.70
CA LEU A 106 -14.69 -8.22 8.26
C LEU A 106 -13.61 -7.15 8.06
N THR A 107 -13.97 -6.04 7.43
CA THR A 107 -13.12 -4.85 7.37
C THR A 107 -13.66 -3.81 8.33
N ILE A 108 -12.90 -3.50 9.38
CA ILE A 108 -13.26 -2.50 10.38
C ILE A 108 -12.48 -1.23 10.06
N ASN A 109 -13.21 -0.15 9.77
CA ASN A 109 -12.63 1.16 9.52
C ASN A 109 -13.36 2.21 10.37
N PRO A 110 -12.95 2.39 11.64
CA PRO A 110 -13.58 3.37 12.52
C PRO A 110 -13.44 4.79 11.95
N ALA A 111 -14.55 5.52 11.88
CA ALA A 111 -14.55 6.88 11.37
C ALA A 111 -13.90 7.84 12.38
N ASP A 112 -12.65 8.20 12.13
CA ASP A 112 -11.85 9.07 12.99
C ASP A 112 -12.21 10.56 12.84
N VAL A 113 -12.82 10.94 11.71
CA VAL A 113 -13.21 12.32 11.35
C VAL A 113 -14.49 12.87 12.00
N TYR A 114 -15.26 12.03 12.69
CA TYR A 114 -16.48 12.45 13.39
C TYR A 114 -16.49 12.04 14.87
N SER A 115 -15.36 11.60 15.41
CA SER A 115 -15.30 11.04 16.75
C SER A 115 -14.77 12.06 17.76
N PRO A 116 -15.56 12.42 18.80
CA PRO A 116 -15.09 13.23 19.93
C PRO A 116 -13.89 12.60 20.65
N LEU A 117 -13.80 11.26 20.66
CA LEU A 117 -12.68 10.55 21.28
C LEU A 117 -11.35 10.93 20.64
N LEU A 118 -11.30 11.21 19.34
CA LEU A 118 -10.06 11.63 18.71
C LEU A 118 -9.61 13.01 19.20
N LYS A 119 -10.54 13.93 19.46
CA LYS A 119 -10.24 15.25 20.04
C LYS A 119 -9.72 15.12 21.48
N PHE A 120 -10.37 14.30 22.29
CA PHE A 120 -9.88 13.95 23.63
C PHE A 120 -8.45 13.39 23.58
N LEU A 121 -8.18 12.46 22.65
CA LEU A 121 -6.83 11.92 22.46
C LEU A 121 -5.81 12.93 21.89
N ALA A 122 -6.29 14.00 21.24
CA ALA A 122 -5.48 15.12 20.77
C ALA A 122 -5.11 16.08 21.91
N GLY A 123 -5.76 15.98 23.07
CA GLY A 123 -5.55 16.84 24.23
C GLY A 123 -6.62 17.91 24.43
N ASP A 124 -7.72 17.86 23.68
CA ASP A 124 -8.86 18.76 23.91
C ASP A 124 -9.58 18.39 25.21
N GLU A 125 -10.02 19.39 25.96
CA GLU A 125 -10.85 19.21 27.16
C GLU A 125 -12.27 18.80 26.77
N ILE A 126 -12.51 17.49 26.75
CA ILE A 126 -13.82 16.90 26.48
C ILE A 126 -14.20 16.01 27.65
N ASP A 127 -15.38 16.24 28.20
CA ASP A 127 -16.00 15.33 29.16
C ASP A 127 -16.56 14.12 28.41
N LEU A 128 -15.91 12.97 28.58
CA LEU A 128 -16.32 11.71 27.94
C LEU A 128 -17.58 11.12 28.58
N ASP A 129 -17.87 11.46 29.84
CA ASP A 129 -19.05 10.97 30.58
C ASP A 129 -20.30 11.82 30.26
N ALA A 130 -20.11 13.03 29.74
CA ALA A 130 -21.17 13.97 29.37
C ALA A 130 -21.04 14.53 27.93
N LEU A 131 -20.84 13.64 26.95
CA LEU A 131 -20.74 14.02 25.54
C LEU A 131 -22.00 14.75 25.04
N ALA A 132 -21.83 15.98 24.55
CA ALA A 132 -22.88 16.77 23.94
C ALA A 132 -22.71 16.84 22.41
N PRO A 133 -23.79 17.13 21.64
CA PRO A 133 -23.70 17.26 20.18
C PRO A 133 -22.67 18.30 19.70
N LYS A 134 -22.39 19.32 20.51
CA LYS A 134 -21.35 20.34 20.25
C LYS A 134 -19.92 19.77 20.25
N ASP A 135 -19.70 18.64 20.91
CA ASP A 135 -18.38 18.00 21.03
C ASP A 135 -18.07 17.14 19.80
N VAL A 136 -19.09 16.85 18.98
CA VAL A 136 -18.90 16.24 17.65
C VAL A 136 -18.21 17.27 16.76
N PRO A 137 -16.98 16.99 16.32
CA PRO A 137 -16.20 17.95 15.55
C PRO A 137 -16.74 18.11 14.14
N SER A 138 -16.49 19.28 13.56
CA SER A 138 -16.64 19.46 12.12
C SER A 138 -15.56 18.66 11.39
N TYR A 139 -15.88 18.18 10.19
CA TYR A 139 -14.93 17.47 9.34
C TYR A 139 -13.64 18.27 9.13
N VAL A 140 -13.76 19.58 8.87
CA VAL A 140 -12.61 20.45 8.56
C VAL A 140 -11.70 20.62 9.77
N ASP A 141 -12.27 20.84 10.96
CA ASP A 141 -11.48 21.02 12.19
C ASP A 141 -10.75 19.73 12.56
N GLN A 142 -11.43 18.59 12.45
CA GLN A 142 -10.82 17.31 12.77
C GLN A 142 -9.77 16.90 11.73
N ALA A 143 -10.03 17.12 10.43
CA ALA A 143 -9.04 16.90 9.38
C ALA A 143 -7.79 17.77 9.60
N THR A 144 -7.95 19.03 10.02
CA THR A 144 -6.84 19.92 10.35
C THR A 144 -6.05 19.42 11.56
N THR A 145 -6.74 18.93 12.59
CA THR A 145 -6.12 18.33 13.79
C THR A 145 -5.30 17.09 13.43
N ILE A 146 -5.86 16.20 12.61
CA ILE A 146 -5.18 15.00 12.11
C ILE A 146 -3.98 15.36 11.24
N ALA A 147 -4.09 16.39 10.40
CA ALA A 147 -2.99 16.85 9.56
C ALA A 147 -1.82 17.41 10.39
N LYS A 148 -2.11 18.14 11.47
CA LYS A 148 -1.09 18.65 12.41
C LYS A 148 -0.45 17.55 13.25
N ASN A 149 -1.23 16.57 13.69
CA ASN A 149 -0.74 15.46 14.52
C ASN A 149 -1.33 14.10 14.06
N PRO A 150 -0.76 13.48 13.01
CA PRO A 150 -1.29 12.24 12.47
C PRO A 150 -1.12 11.04 13.42
N ALA A 151 -0.27 11.16 14.45
CA ALA A 151 -0.11 10.12 15.47
C ALA A 151 -1.37 9.95 16.33
N VAL A 152 -2.15 11.00 16.56
CA VAL A 152 -3.43 10.93 17.29
C VAL A 152 -4.41 10.01 16.58
N ALA A 153 -4.51 10.13 15.25
CA ALA A 153 -5.38 9.27 14.44
C ALA A 153 -4.92 7.79 14.43
N ALA A 154 -3.63 7.51 14.69
CA ALA A 154 -3.13 6.15 14.88
C ALA A 154 -3.43 5.62 16.30
N ARG A 155 -3.28 6.46 17.33
CA ARG A 155 -3.68 6.15 18.72
C ARG A 155 -5.17 5.83 18.82
N PHE A 156 -6.01 6.68 18.22
CA PHE A 156 -7.46 6.49 18.12
C PHE A 156 -7.80 5.11 17.55
N PHE A 157 -7.23 4.77 16.39
CA PHE A 157 -7.47 3.47 15.75
C PHE A 157 -7.04 2.31 16.65
N ASN A 158 -5.86 2.42 17.28
CA ASN A 158 -5.36 1.38 18.18
C ASN A 158 -6.26 1.18 19.42
N VAL A 159 -6.80 2.26 19.99
CA VAL A 159 -7.76 2.18 21.11
C VAL A 159 -9.02 1.45 20.66
N TYR A 160 -9.62 1.83 19.53
CA TYR A 160 -10.80 1.16 18.99
C TYR A 160 -10.56 -0.33 18.70
N MET A 161 -9.44 -0.66 18.05
CA MET A 161 -9.14 -2.05 17.72
C MET A 161 -8.91 -2.92 18.96
N LYS A 162 -8.28 -2.38 20.01
CA LYS A 162 -8.10 -3.08 21.29
C LYS A 162 -9.38 -3.21 22.12
N ALA A 163 -10.37 -2.35 21.88
CA ALA A 163 -11.68 -2.50 22.50
C ALA A 163 -12.55 -3.52 21.74
N PHE A 164 -12.28 -3.70 20.44
CA PHE A 164 -13.00 -4.64 19.59
C PHE A 164 -12.46 -6.09 19.68
N ILE A 165 -11.13 -6.26 19.73
CA ILE A 165 -10.41 -7.54 19.79
C ILE A 165 -9.93 -7.79 21.21
#